data_AF-A0A0H3NUB1-F1
#
_entry.id   AF-A0A0H3NUB1-F1
#
_cell.length_a   1.000
_cell.length_b   1.000
_cell.length_c   1.000
_cell.angle_alpha   90.00
_cell.angle_beta   90.00
_cell.angle_gamma   90.00
#
_symmetry.space_group_name_H-M   'P 1'
#
loop_
_entity.id
_entity.type
_entity.pdbx_description
1 polymer ?
#
loop_
_entity_poly.entity_id
_entity_poly.type
_entity_poly.pdbx_seq_one_letter_code
_entity_poly.pdbx_strand_id
1 'polypeptide(L)' 'MLKDASPQQYHFETITLDELVPEDHLVRQIDAAIDFEFIRNAVAHLYCPTMAVRPSTLSA' A
#
# COMPACT_ATOMS: atom_id res chain seq x y z
N MET A 1 5.95 -32.36 -33.99
CA MET A 1 5.43 -32.63 -32.64
C MET A 1 5.33 -31.29 -31.93
N LEU A 2 4.12 -30.90 -31.49
CA LEU A 2 3.84 -29.62 -30.86
C LEU A 2 4.24 -29.75 -29.38
N LYS A 3 5.13 -28.88 -28.88
CA LYS A 3 5.50 -28.89 -27.46
C LYS A 3 4.26 -28.49 -26.67
N ASP A 4 3.83 -29.34 -25.75
CA ASP A 4 2.72 -29.02 -24.84
C ASP A 4 3.08 -27.76 -24.05
N ALA A 5 2.15 -26.81 -23.98
CA ALA A 5 2.31 -25.58 -23.22
C ALA A 5 2.51 -25.96 -21.75
N SER A 6 3.70 -25.68 -21.20
CA SER A 6 4.00 -25.86 -19.78
C SER A 6 2.91 -25.18 -18.94
N PRO A 7 2.39 -25.82 -17.88
CA PRO A 7 1.46 -25.14 -16.98
C PRO A 7 2.19 -23.91 -16.43
N GLN A 8 1.70 -22.72 -16.75
CA GLN A 8 2.18 -21.48 -16.15
C GLN A 8 1.88 -21.55 -14.66
N GLN A 9 2.90 -21.86 -13.85
CA GLN A 9 2.83 -21.77 -12.40
C GLN A 9 2.74 -20.29 -12.03
N TYR A 10 1.53 -19.78 -11.89
CA TYR A 10 1.32 -18.53 -11.18
C TYR A 10 1.48 -18.81 -9.68
N HIS A 11 2.68 -18.58 -9.15
CA HIS A 11 2.93 -18.57 -7.71
C HIS A 11 2.39 -17.25 -7.18
N PHE A 12 1.18 -17.25 -6.62
CA PHE A 12 0.66 -16.12 -5.87
C PHE A 12 1.09 -16.27 -4.42
N GLU A 13 2.04 -15.44 -4.00
CA GLU A 13 2.41 -15.32 -2.59
C GLU A 13 1.58 -14.20 -1.97
N THR A 14 0.77 -14.56 -0.98
CA THR A 14 -0.02 -13.57 -0.23
C THR A 14 0.83 -13.10 0.93
N ILE A 15 1.38 -11.89 0.83
CA ILE A 15 2.17 -11.27 1.88
C ILE A 15 1.29 -10.27 2.62
N THR A 16 1.31 -10.31 3.94
CA THR A 16 0.57 -9.36 4.79
C THR A 16 1.36 -8.05 4.97
N LEU A 17 0.66 -6.96 5.29
CA LEU A 17 1.30 -5.68 5.59
C LEU A 17 2.25 -5.76 6.79
N ASP A 18 1.94 -6.61 7.77
CA ASP A 18 2.79 -6.81 8.96
C ASP A 18 4.07 -7.59 8.63
N GLU A 19 4.05 -8.44 7.60
CA GLU A 19 5.25 -9.09 7.07
C GLU A 19 6.11 -8.13 6.25
N LEU A 20 5.50 -7.24 5.46
CA LEU A 20 6.22 -6.21 4.69
C LEU A 20 6.76 -5.08 5.56
N VAL A 21 6.04 -4.73 6.63
CA VAL A 21 6.38 -3.65 7.55
C VAL A 21 6.20 -4.15 8.99
N PRO A 22 7.19 -4.88 9.52
CA PRO A 22 7.19 -5.33 10.91
C PRO A 22 7.04 -4.19 11.92
N GLU A 23 6.61 -4.49 13.14
CA GLU A 23 6.47 -3.53 14.24
C GLU A 23 7.76 -2.75 14.50
N ASP A 24 8.92 -3.44 14.47
CA ASP A 24 10.24 -2.83 14.69
C ASP A 24 10.83 -2.18 13.42
N HIS A 25 10.02 -2.01 12.37
CA HIS A 25 10.49 -1.40 11.13
C HIS A 25 10.72 0.11 11.32
N LEU A 26 11.84 0.61 10.81
CA LEU A 26 12.23 2.03 10.92
C LEU A 26 11.11 2.99 10.47
N VAL A 27 10.37 2.64 9.43
CA VAL A 27 9.23 3.46 8.95
C VAL A 27 8.17 3.66 10.03
N ARG A 28 7.83 2.63 10.83
CA ARG A 28 6.87 2.75 11.94
C ARG A 28 7.43 3.58 13.10
N GLN A 29 8.71 3.39 13.40
CA GLN A 29 9.39 4.19 14.43
C GLN A 29 9.42 5.69 14.07
N ILE A 30 9.67 5.99 12.79
CA ILE A 30 9.68 7.37 12.29
C ILE A 30 8.26 7.94 12.26
N ASP A 31 7.26 7.17 11.82
CA ASP A 31 5.85 7.60 11.83
C ASP A 31 5.34 7.90 13.26
N ALA A 32 5.80 7.13 14.26
CA ALA A 32 5.50 7.40 15.67
C ALA A 32 6.20 8.66 16.21
N ALA A 33 7.34 9.05 15.64
CA ALA A 33 8.14 10.19 16.10
C ALA A 33 7.81 11.50 15.35
N ILE A 34 7.34 11.42 14.11
CA ILE A 34 7.17 12.56 13.21
C ILE A 34 5.83 12.45 12.47
N ASP A 35 4.99 13.48 12.61
CA ASP A 35 3.77 13.60 11.82
C ASP A 35 4.08 14.05 10.39
N PHE A 36 3.88 13.16 9.42
CA PHE A 36 4.07 13.41 7.99
C PHE A 36 2.83 13.95 7.26
N GLU A 37 1.77 14.32 7.98
CA GLU A 37 0.54 14.83 7.35
C GLU A 37 0.81 16.07 6.46
N PHE A 38 1.82 16.88 6.79
CA PHE A 38 2.22 18.03 5.99
C PHE A 38 2.63 17.68 4.55
N ILE A 39 3.22 16.49 4.32
CA ILE A 39 3.66 16.06 2.99
C ILE A 39 2.45 15.89 2.08
N ARG A 40 1.36 15.30 2.60
CA ARG A 40 0.13 15.07 1.83
C ARG A 40 -0.47 16.37 1.33
N ASN A 41 -0.46 17.41 2.16
CA ASN A 41 -0.93 18.74 1.75
C ASN A 41 0.00 19.37 0.70
N ALA A 42 1.33 19.21 0.86
CA ALA A 42 2.31 19.76 -0.08
C ALA A 42 2.20 19.13 -1.48
N VAL A 43 1.99 17.82 -1.56
CA VAL A 43 1.91 17.08 -2.84
C VAL A 43 0.49 16.85 -3.34
N ALA A 44 -0.53 17.40 -2.68
CA ALA A 44 -1.94 17.19 -3.02
C ALA A 44 -2.26 17.49 -4.50
N HIS A 45 -1.62 18.52 -5.06
CA HIS A 45 -1.77 18.93 -6.46
C HIS A 45 -1.26 17.90 -7.49
N LEU A 46 -0.43 16.94 -7.06
CA LEU A 46 0.07 15.84 -7.90
C LEU A 46 -0.92 14.66 -7.95
N TYR A 47 -1.85 14.58 -7.00
CA TYR A 47 -2.86 13.53 -6.96
C TYR A 47 -4.10 13.90 -7.76
N CYS A 48 -4.70 12.90 -8.42
CA CYS A 48 -6.00 13.07 -9.03
C CYS A 48 -7.08 13.24 -7.93
N PRO A 49 -7.95 14.26 -8.00
CA PRO A 49 -8.95 14.54 -6.96
C PRO A 49 -9.92 13.38 -6.66
N THR A 50 -10.12 12.49 -7.63
CA THR A 50 -11.13 11.42 -7.57
C THR A 50 -10.69 10.18 -6.77
N MET A 51 -9.43 10.11 -6.33
CA MET A 51 -8.91 8.96 -5.57
C MET A 51 -9.04 9.09 -4.04
N ALA A 52 -9.75 10.11 -3.54
CA ALA A 52 -9.98 10.31 -2.11
C ALA A 52 -11.06 9.35 -1.56
N VAL A 53 -10.78 8.04 -1.57
CA VAL A 53 -11.58 7.07 -0.80
C VAL A 53 -11.01 7.02 0.61
N ARG A 54 -11.49 7.91 1.49
CA ARG A 54 -11.43 7.67 2.93
C ARG A 54 -12.75 6.98 3.29
N PRO A 55 -12.76 5.70 3.68
CA PRO A 55 -13.99 5.00 4.08
C PRO A 55 -14.47 5.40 5.49
N SER A 56 -14.24 6.63 5.94
CA SER A 56 -14.59 7.09 7.29
C SER A 56 -15.59 8.26 7.34
N THR A 57 -16.37 8.49 6.28
CA THR A 57 -17.49 9.43 6.27
C THR A 57 -18.82 8.81 5.83
N LEU A 58 -18.99 7.50 6.01
CA LEU A 58 -20.33 6.90 6.15
C LEU A 58 -20.67 6.81 7.64
N SER A 59 -21.02 7.96 8.21
CA SER A 59 -21.89 8.04 9.37
C SER A 59 -23.18 8.71 8.90
N ALA A 60 -24.18 7.87 8.57
CA ALA A 60 -25.62 8.13 8.57
C ALA A 60 -26.31 6.84 8.12
#